data_AF-A0A8H6WZY5-F1
#
_entry.id   AF-A0A8H6WZY5-F1
#
_cell.length_a   1.000
_cell.length_b   1.000
_cell.length_c   1.000
_cell.angle_alpha   90.00
_cell.angle_beta   90.00
_cell.angle_gamma   90.00
#
_symmetry.space_group_name_H-M   'P 1'
#
loop_
_entity.id
_entity.type
_entity.pdbx_description
1 polymer ?
#
loop_
_entity_poly.entity_id
_entity_poly.type
_entity_poly.pdbx_seq_one_letter_code
_entity_poly.pdbx_strand_id
1 'polypeptide(L)'
;MQLFNHHTRHHRGFYRRDPDRVAGGYKAALANPKTTREGRKHAKHELHAMGRSSHVSFGTKLRRLLGIRKTPRRQRQAVARERRREYGTTTRRRRHHY
;
A
#
# COMPACT_ATOMS: atom_id res chain seq x y z
N MET A 1 16.44 -15.96 34.12
CA MET A 1 15.12 -15.36 33.83
C MET A 1 15.34 -14.10 33.00
N GLN A 2 15.28 -14.16 31.67
CA GLN A 2 15.38 -12.98 30.81
C GLN A 2 14.02 -12.72 30.19
N LEU A 3 13.44 -11.58 30.56
CA LEU A 3 12.13 -11.11 30.15
C LEU A 3 12.09 -10.89 28.63
N PHE A 4 11.14 -11.53 27.95
CA PHE A 4 10.83 -11.26 26.55
C PHE A 4 10.24 -9.86 26.44
N ASN A 5 11.04 -8.91 25.97
CA ASN A 5 10.57 -7.60 25.56
C ASN A 5 9.75 -7.74 24.26
N HIS A 6 8.43 -7.89 24.39
CA HIS A 6 7.50 -7.73 23.28
C HIS A 6 7.48 -6.25 22.87
N HIS A 7 8.29 -5.88 21.88
CA HIS A 7 8.15 -4.58 21.22
C HIS A 7 6.94 -4.66 20.29
N THR A 8 5.74 -4.45 20.84
CA THR A 8 4.59 -4.04 20.06
C THR A 8 4.94 -2.70 19.43
N ARG A 9 5.25 -2.70 18.12
CA ARG A 9 5.43 -1.46 17.36
C ARG A 9 4.07 -0.80 17.18
N HIS A 10 3.56 -0.20 18.25
CA HIS A 10 2.52 0.80 18.15
C HIS A 10 3.16 2.06 17.56
N HIS A 11 3.31 2.10 16.24
CA HIS A 11 3.53 3.34 15.51
C HIS A 11 2.27 4.21 15.64
N ARG A 12 2.09 4.83 16.82
CA ARG A 12 1.28 6.03 17.00
C ARG A 12 2.05 7.20 16.35
N GLY A 13 2.17 7.16 15.03
CA GLY A 13 2.83 8.18 14.25
C GLY A 13 1.81 9.18 13.75
N PHE A 14 1.76 10.34 14.41
CA PHE A 14 1.33 11.65 13.89
C PHE A 14 0.54 11.64 12.56
N TYR A 15 -0.75 11.96 12.67
CA TYR A 15 -1.73 12.08 11.58
C TYR A 15 -1.42 13.21 10.58
N ARG A 16 -0.25 13.22 9.94
CA ARG A 16 -0.11 13.97 8.70
C ARG A 16 -0.92 13.25 7.64
N ARG A 17 -1.99 13.91 7.17
CA ARG A 17 -2.80 13.46 6.05
C ARG A 17 -1.90 13.41 4.82
N ASP A 18 -1.42 12.22 4.51
CA ASP A 18 -0.66 11.94 3.30
C ASP A 18 -1.54 12.29 2.08
N PRO A 19 -1.16 13.29 1.27
CA PRO A 19 -1.96 13.71 0.12
C PRO A 19 -2.24 12.56 -0.86
N ASP A 20 -1.34 11.57 -0.99
CA ASP A 20 -1.56 10.40 -1.85
C ASP A 20 -2.68 9.52 -1.29
N ARG A 21 -2.74 9.34 0.03
CA ARG A 21 -3.81 8.56 0.68
C ARG A 21 -5.15 9.25 0.56
N VAL A 22 -5.18 10.57 0.74
CA VAL A 22 -6.40 11.38 0.58
C VAL A 22 -6.94 11.27 -0.85
N ALA A 23 -6.08 11.44 -1.86
CA ALA A 23 -6.48 11.26 -3.25
C ALA A 23 -6.91 9.82 -3.56
N GLY A 24 -6.28 8.83 -2.93
CA GLY A 24 -6.72 7.43 -2.99
C GLY A 24 -8.15 7.25 -2.48
N GLY A 25 -8.48 7.88 -1.35
CA GLY A 25 -9.84 7.89 -0.76
C GLY A 25 -10.88 8.50 -1.70
N TYR A 26 -10.60 9.66 -2.28
CA TYR A 26 -11.51 10.27 -3.25
C TYR A 26 -11.68 9.42 -4.51
N LYS A 27 -10.61 8.79 -5.02
CA LYS A 27 -10.71 7.85 -6.15
C LYS A 27 -11.58 6.64 -5.82
N ALA A 28 -11.49 6.13 -4.59
CA ALA A 28 -12.35 5.05 -4.12
C ALA A 28 -13.82 5.49 -4.01
N ALA A 29 -14.09 6.70 -3.52
CA ALA A 29 -15.44 7.26 -3.48
C ALA A 29 -16.08 7.42 -4.86
N LEU A 30 -15.29 7.68 -5.91
CA LEU A 30 -15.79 7.71 -7.29
C LEU A 30 -16.18 6.34 -7.84
N ALA A 31 -15.51 5.27 -7.38
CA ALA A 31 -15.77 3.91 -7.82
C ALA A 31 -16.86 3.20 -6.99
N ASN A 32 -17.16 3.70 -5.78
CA ASN A 32 -18.12 3.09 -4.89
C ASN A 32 -19.57 3.39 -5.37
N PRO A 33 -20.37 2.37 -5.74
CA PRO A 33 -21.75 2.58 -6.19
C PRO A 33 -22.66 3.14 -5.09
N LYS A 34 -22.31 2.95 -3.81
CA LYS A 34 -23.07 3.47 -2.66
C LYS A 34 -22.80 4.95 -2.37
N THR A 35 -21.84 5.58 -3.06
CA THR A 35 -21.55 7.00 -2.85
C THR A 35 -22.57 7.86 -3.59
N THR A 36 -23.11 8.84 -2.88
CA THR A 36 -24.11 9.78 -3.40
C THR A 36 -23.58 10.55 -4.63
N ARG A 37 -24.50 11.07 -5.44
CA ARG A 37 -24.14 11.87 -6.63
C ARG A 37 -23.32 13.09 -6.25
N GLU A 38 -23.71 13.76 -5.18
CA GLU A 38 -23.01 14.94 -4.65
C GLU A 38 -21.63 14.58 -4.08
N GLY A 39 -21.52 13.48 -3.32
CA GLY A 39 -20.25 12.98 -2.81
C GLY A 39 -19.26 12.66 -3.93
N ARG A 40 -19.74 12.08 -5.04
CA ARG A 40 -18.92 11.85 -6.24
C ARG A 40 -18.53 13.15 -6.93
N LYS A 41 -19.41 14.16 -7.03
CA LYS A 41 -19.07 15.47 -7.58
C LYS A 41 -17.99 16.16 -6.76
N HIS A 42 -18.13 16.15 -5.43
CA HIS A 42 -17.15 16.70 -4.51
C HIS A 42 -15.79 15.98 -4.63
N ALA A 43 -15.79 14.64 -4.62
CA ALA A 43 -14.56 13.87 -4.80
C ALA A 43 -13.83 14.15 -6.14
N LYS A 44 -14.58 14.40 -7.23
CA LYS A 44 -13.98 14.84 -8.51
C LYS A 44 -13.34 16.22 -8.38
N HIS A 45 -14.03 17.16 -7.73
CA HIS A 45 -13.54 18.51 -7.55
C HIS A 45 -12.26 18.53 -6.71
N GLU A 46 -12.25 17.83 -5.56
CA GLU A 46 -11.07 17.73 -4.69
C GLU A 46 -9.87 17.10 -5.41
N LEU A 47 -10.09 16.04 -6.19
CA LEU A 47 -9.02 15.44 -6.99
C LEU A 47 -8.44 16.43 -8.00
N HIS A 48 -9.29 17.23 -8.65
CA HIS A 48 -8.85 18.25 -9.59
C HIS A 48 -8.09 19.38 -8.89
N ALA A 49 -8.58 19.87 -7.76
CA ALA A 49 -7.92 20.89 -6.94
C ALA A 49 -6.54 20.43 -6.45
N MET A 50 -6.37 19.13 -6.16
CA MET A 50 -5.09 18.52 -5.81
C MET A 50 -4.15 18.30 -7.01
N GLY A 51 -4.52 18.75 -8.22
CA GLY A 51 -3.76 18.48 -9.45
C GLY A 51 -3.71 17.00 -9.83
N ARG A 52 -4.55 16.16 -9.22
CA ARG A 52 -4.58 14.71 -9.46
C ARG A 52 -5.74 14.36 -10.37
N SER A 53 -5.45 14.03 -11.61
CA SER A 53 -6.47 13.50 -12.50
C SER A 53 -7.00 12.16 -11.98
N SER A 54 -8.33 12.07 -11.82
CA SER A 54 -9.06 10.82 -11.58
C SER A 54 -8.99 9.87 -12.79
N HIS A 55 -8.60 10.41 -13.95
CA HIS A 55 -8.50 9.68 -15.20
C HIS A 55 -7.17 8.94 -15.30
N VAL A 56 -7.21 7.61 -15.30
CA VAL A 56 -6.07 6.82 -15.77
C VAL A 56 -5.77 7.19 -17.22
N SER A 57 -4.51 7.47 -17.53
CA SER A 57 -4.09 7.82 -18.90
C SER A 57 -4.63 6.81 -19.91
N PHE A 58 -5.03 7.28 -21.10
CA PHE A 58 -5.62 6.43 -22.13
C PHE A 58 -4.75 5.19 -22.42
N GLY A 59 -3.43 5.36 -22.49
CA GLY A 59 -2.50 4.23 -22.64
C GLY A 59 -2.55 3.22 -21.48
N THR A 60 -2.86 3.65 -20.26
CA THR A 60 -3.10 2.73 -19.12
C THR A 60 -4.40 1.95 -19.30
N LYS A 61 -5.45 2.58 -19.82
CA LYS A 61 -6.70 1.88 -20.17
C LYS A 61 -6.47 0.88 -21.29
N LEU A 62 -5.77 1.28 -22.36
CA LEU A 62 -5.46 0.41 -23.50
C LEU A 62 -4.65 -0.82 -23.06
N ARG A 63 -3.61 -0.64 -22.25
CA ARG A 63 -2.84 -1.76 -21.70
C ARG A 63 -3.67 -2.70 -20.82
N ARG A 64 -4.60 -2.18 -20.02
CA ARG A 64 -5.51 -3.00 -19.21
C ARG A 64 -6.51 -3.77 -20.08
N LEU A 65 -7.04 -3.13 -21.12
CA LEU A 65 -7.98 -3.73 -22.07
C LEU A 65 -7.33 -4.87 -22.86
N LEU A 66 -6.05 -4.72 -23.19
CA LEU A 66 -5.25 -5.74 -23.89
C LEU A 66 -4.64 -6.81 -22.94
N GLY A 67 -5.00 -6.84 -21.66
CA GLY A 67 -4.47 -7.81 -20.69
C GLY A 67 -2.98 -7.60 -20.31
N ILE A 68 -2.34 -6.53 -20.80
CA ILE A 68 -0.94 -6.19 -20.54
C ILE A 68 -0.84 -5.51 -19.16
N ARG A 69 -0.90 -6.31 -18.10
CA ARG A 69 -0.74 -5.83 -16.72
C ARG A 69 0.75 -5.60 -16.41
N LYS A 70 1.17 -4.34 -16.17
CA LYS A 70 2.54 -4.04 -15.76
C LYS A 70 2.86 -4.72 -14.43
N THR A 71 3.80 -5.66 -14.49
CA THR A 71 4.47 -6.41 -13.42
C THR A 71 3.59 -7.36 -12.58
N PRO A 72 3.98 -8.64 -12.45
CA PRO A 72 3.39 -9.51 -11.46
C PRO A 72 3.83 -9.02 -10.08
N ARG A 73 2.84 -8.78 -9.21
CA ARG A 73 3.02 -8.49 -7.76
C ARG A 73 3.95 -9.49 -7.04
N ARG A 74 4.27 -10.64 -7.68
CA ARG A 74 5.25 -11.65 -7.26
C ARG A 74 6.70 -11.13 -7.23
N GLN A 75 7.15 -10.26 -8.13
CA GLN A 75 8.56 -9.83 -8.15
C GLN A 75 8.94 -9.01 -6.91
N ARG A 76 8.05 -8.13 -6.42
CA ARG A 76 8.26 -7.39 -5.15
C ARG A 76 8.39 -8.31 -3.93
N GLN A 77 7.77 -9.49 -3.95
CA GLN A 77 7.88 -10.46 -2.86
C GLN A 77 9.18 -11.27 -2.94
N ALA A 78 9.73 -11.50 -4.13
CA ALA A 78 11.00 -12.19 -4.30
C ALA A 78 12.17 -11.38 -3.71
N VAL A 79 12.29 -10.09 -4.05
CA VAL A 79 13.35 -9.23 -3.50
C VAL A 79 13.23 -9.03 -1.99
N ALA A 80 12.00 -8.97 -1.46
CA ALA A 80 11.77 -8.87 -0.02
C ALA A 80 12.10 -10.18 0.73
N ARG A 81 11.95 -11.34 0.08
CA ARG A 81 12.36 -12.64 0.62
C ARG A 81 13.88 -12.81 0.58
N GLU A 82 14.54 -12.34 -0.48
CA GLU A 82 16.01 -12.34 -0.59
C GLU A 82 16.65 -11.45 0.47
N ARG A 83 16.13 -10.25 0.71
CA ARG A 83 16.59 -9.39 1.83
C ARG A 83 16.41 -10.01 3.21
N ARG A 84 15.44 -10.92 3.40
CA ARG A 84 15.29 -11.68 4.66
C ARG A 84 16.29 -12.83 4.80
N ARG A 85 16.91 -13.29 3.71
CA ARG A 85 17.95 -14.33 3.73
C ARG A 85 19.32 -13.74 4.02
N GLU A 86 19.56 -12.50 3.60
CA GLU A 86 20.84 -11.81 3.75
C GLU A 86 21.09 -11.31 5.19
N TYR A 87 20.03 -10.91 5.90
CA TYR A 87 20.10 -10.60 7.34
C TYR A 87 19.58 -11.78 8.15
N GLY A 88 20.49 -12.72 8.41
CA GLY A 88 20.25 -13.99 9.08
C GLY A 88 19.38 -13.86 10.33
N THR A 89 18.37 -14.71 10.42
CA THR A 89 17.71 -15.06 11.67
C THR A 89 18.77 -15.66 12.61
N THR A 90 19.25 -14.88 13.57
CA THR A 90 19.95 -15.39 14.76
C THR A 90 18.96 -16.16 15.62
N THR A 91 18.50 -17.31 15.13
CA THR A 91 17.93 -18.34 15.98
C THR A 91 19.12 -19.12 16.51
N ARG A 92 19.70 -18.61 17.60
CA ARG A 92 20.73 -19.27 18.40
C ARG A 92 20.12 -20.55 18.97
N ARG A 93 20.20 -21.62 18.19
CA ARG A 93 20.00 -23.02 18.59
C ARG A 93 21.07 -23.32 19.65
N ARG A 94 20.78 -23.03 20.91
CA ARG A 94 21.65 -23.40 22.03
C ARG A 94 21.45 -24.89 22.27
N ARG A 95 22.48 -25.64 21.89
CA ARG A 95 22.68 -27.05 22.15
C ARG A 95 22.44 -27.35 23.63
N HIS A 96 21.57 -28.32 23.90
CA HIS A 96 21.66 -29.12 25.12
C HIS A 96 22.89 -30.03 24.97
N HIS A 97 23.85 -29.88 25.86
CA HIS A 97 24.93 -30.84 26.08
C HIS A 97 25.07 -31.01 27.60
N TYR A 98 24.96 -32.28 27.99
CA TYR A 98 25.12 -32.92 29.31
C TYR A 98 24.10 -32.54 30.38
#